data_AF-A0A4W6ELP4-F1
#
_entry.id   AF-A0A4W6ELP4-F1
#
_cell.length_a   1.000
_cell.length_b   1.000
_cell.length_c   1.000
_cell.angle_alpha   90.00
_cell.angle_beta   90.00
_cell.angle_gamma   90.00
#
_symmetry.space_group_name_H-M   'P 1'
#
loop_
_entity.id
_entity.type
_entity.pdbx_description
1 polymer ?
#
loop_
_entity_poly.entity_id
_entity_poly.type
_entity_poly.pdbx_seq_one_letter_code
_entity_poly.pdbx_strand_id
1 'polypeptide(L)'
;MFENKSPHLASWILKRRLPLHWISNTMNFIDSLTLLFLTLSAVKSAHIPRETERGPHDVIPLMEVYNKSLCQPRELLVEILQEYPEEVEHIFIPSCVVLTRCAGCCNDEMLQCMPTSTYNITMEVSGVVYNSNWFCAGGGLTFLFYP
;
A
#
# COMPACT_ATOMS: atom_id res chain seq x y z
N MET A 1 49.15 39.91 -17.19
CA MET A 1 48.25 39.04 -17.96
C MET A 1 48.92 37.68 -18.11
N PHE A 2 48.16 36.61 -17.87
CA PHE A 2 48.55 35.20 -17.80
C PHE A 2 48.90 34.67 -16.41
N GLU A 3 47.79 34.37 -15.73
CA GLU A 3 47.62 33.51 -14.58
C GLU A 3 48.13 32.07 -14.80
N ASN A 4 48.83 31.61 -13.76
CA ASN A 4 48.65 30.35 -13.03
C ASN A 4 48.77 28.98 -13.71
N LYS A 5 49.91 28.33 -13.41
CA LYS A 5 50.05 27.14 -12.54
C LYS A 5 49.59 25.76 -13.09
N SER A 6 50.49 25.11 -13.84
CA SER A 6 51.21 23.84 -13.57
C SER A 6 50.61 22.78 -12.60
N PRO A 7 51.02 21.49 -12.65
CA PRO A 7 51.11 20.51 -13.74
C PRO A 7 50.64 19.09 -13.25
N HIS A 8 50.97 18.02 -14.00
CA HIS A 8 50.76 16.58 -13.74
C HIS A 8 49.48 15.98 -14.36
N LEU A 9 49.59 15.55 -15.61
CA LEU A 9 49.31 14.16 -16.05
C LEU A 9 49.40 14.10 -17.59
N ALA A 10 50.58 14.47 -18.11
CA ALA A 10 50.95 14.25 -19.51
C ALA A 10 51.74 12.95 -19.61
N SER A 11 51.03 11.84 -19.62
CA SER A 11 51.45 10.52 -20.12
C SER A 11 50.17 9.69 -20.06
N TRP A 12 49.54 9.22 -21.14
CA TRP A 12 50.10 8.37 -22.18
C TRP A 12 49.24 8.54 -23.45
N ILE A 13 49.69 9.39 -24.37
CA ILE A 13 49.20 9.32 -25.75
C ILE A 13 49.95 8.16 -26.41
N LEU A 14 49.18 7.31 -27.11
CA LEU A 14 49.61 6.34 -28.11
C LEU A 14 49.75 4.88 -27.68
N LYS A 15 48.63 4.18 -27.44
CA LYS A 15 48.38 2.92 -28.18
C LYS A 15 46.94 2.44 -28.14
N ARG A 16 46.49 2.06 -29.34
CA ARG A 16 45.36 1.18 -29.67
C ARG A 16 43.98 1.84 -29.70
N ARG A 17 43.71 2.36 -30.89
CA ARG A 17 42.43 2.27 -31.61
C ARG A 17 41.82 0.86 -31.42
N LEU A 18 41.03 0.68 -30.36
CA LEU A 18 40.15 -0.46 -30.15
C LEU A 18 38.73 -0.04 -30.55
N PRO A 19 37.95 -0.89 -31.24
CA PRO A 19 36.81 -0.44 -32.02
C PRO A 19 35.62 -0.19 -31.09
N LEU A 20 35.08 1.02 -31.12
CA LEU A 20 33.81 1.44 -30.49
C LEU A 20 32.60 0.55 -30.88
N HIS A 21 32.76 -0.37 -31.83
CA HIS A 21 31.75 -1.35 -32.22
C HIS A 21 31.58 -2.52 -31.22
N TRP A 22 32.61 -2.83 -30.41
CA TRP A 22 32.50 -3.89 -29.40
C TRP A 22 31.75 -3.45 -28.14
N ILE A 23 31.75 -2.15 -27.83
CA ILE A 23 31.11 -1.59 -26.63
C ILE A 23 29.59 -1.57 -26.78
N SER A 24 29.08 -1.30 -28.00
CA SER A 24 27.64 -1.26 -28.27
C SER A 24 26.99 -2.64 -28.15
N ASN A 25 27.63 -3.70 -28.65
CA ASN A 25 27.12 -5.07 -28.49
C ASN A 25 27.21 -5.56 -27.04
N THR A 26 28.20 -5.14 -26.26
CA THR A 26 28.30 -5.52 -24.84
C THR A 26 27.30 -4.75 -23.97
N MET A 27 27.03 -3.47 -24.26
CA MET A 27 26.04 -2.67 -23.51
C MET A 27 24.63 -3.25 -23.71
N ASN A 28 24.25 -3.56 -24.95
CA ASN A 28 22.94 -4.16 -25.24
C ASN A 28 22.79 -5.58 -24.67
N PHE A 29 23.87 -6.38 -24.65
CA PHE A 29 23.83 -7.73 -24.07
C PHE A 29 23.71 -7.69 -22.54
N ILE A 30 24.41 -6.75 -21.90
CA ILE A 30 24.31 -6.55 -20.44
C ILE A 30 22.92 -5.99 -20.09
N ASP A 31 22.37 -5.04 -20.84
CA ASP A 31 21.01 -4.52 -20.62
C ASP A 31 19.93 -5.59 -20.83
N SER A 32 20.10 -6.46 -21.83
CA SER A 32 19.20 -7.60 -22.03
C SER A 32 19.29 -8.59 -20.86
N LEU A 33 20.49 -8.80 -20.30
CA LEU A 33 20.72 -9.70 -19.18
C LEU A 33 20.20 -9.10 -17.85
N THR A 34 20.37 -7.80 -17.63
CA THR A 34 19.83 -7.10 -16.46
C THR A 34 18.31 -7.05 -16.49
N LEU A 35 17.69 -6.82 -17.65
CA LEU A 35 16.24 -6.93 -17.83
C LEU A 35 15.75 -8.35 -17.52
N LEU A 36 16.42 -9.38 -18.04
CA LEU A 36 16.06 -10.78 -17.74
C LEU A 36 16.18 -11.08 -16.24
N PHE A 37 17.25 -10.64 -15.57
CA PHE A 37 17.43 -10.80 -14.13
C PHE A 37 16.37 -10.06 -13.31
N LEU A 38 15.98 -8.85 -13.72
CA LEU A 38 14.91 -8.06 -13.08
C LEU A 38 13.54 -8.73 -13.25
N THR A 39 13.26 -9.34 -14.41
CA THR A 39 12.03 -10.12 -14.58
C THR A 39 12.02 -11.38 -13.71
N LEU A 40 13.16 -12.09 -13.59
CA LEU A 40 13.26 -13.26 -12.73
C LEU A 40 13.11 -12.91 -11.23
N SER A 41 13.64 -11.77 -10.77
CA SER A 41 13.47 -11.33 -9.39
C SER A 41 12.03 -10.87 -9.11
N ALA A 42 11.36 -10.22 -10.06
CA ALA A 42 9.93 -9.89 -9.97
C ALA A 42 9.04 -11.14 -9.91
N VAL A 43 9.39 -12.21 -10.64
CA VAL A 43 8.67 -13.50 -10.57
C VAL A 43 8.83 -14.18 -9.21
N LYS A 44 9.90 -13.89 -8.46
CA LYS A 44 10.11 -14.49 -7.13
C LYS A 44 9.38 -13.75 -5.99
N SER A 45 8.91 -12.51 -6.18
CA SER A 45 8.25 -11.75 -5.12
C SER A 45 6.71 -11.76 -5.17
N ALA A 46 6.10 -12.53 -6.07
CA ALA A 46 4.66 -12.74 -6.07
C ALA A 46 4.36 -14.17 -5.64
N HIS A 47 4.52 -14.47 -4.34
CA HIS A 47 3.68 -15.48 -3.71
C HIS A 47 2.25 -14.92 -3.64
N ILE A 48 1.63 -14.74 -4.80
CA ILE A 48 0.17 -14.70 -4.89
C ILE A 48 -0.22 -16.14 -4.56
N PRO A 49 -0.96 -16.38 -3.45
CA PRO A 49 -1.47 -17.71 -3.21
C PRO A 49 -2.22 -18.08 -4.48
N ARG A 50 -1.90 -19.24 -5.05
CA ARG A 50 -2.73 -19.78 -6.13
C ARG A 50 -4.12 -19.93 -5.53
N GLU A 51 -4.99 -18.97 -5.78
CA GLU A 51 -6.41 -19.26 -5.78
C GLU A 51 -6.53 -20.37 -6.81
N THR A 52 -6.69 -21.59 -6.31
CA THR A 52 -7.29 -22.67 -7.08
C THR A 52 -8.48 -22.02 -7.77
N GLU A 53 -8.43 -21.88 -9.10
CA GLU A 53 -9.53 -21.31 -9.87
C GLU A 53 -10.75 -22.18 -9.56
N ARG A 54 -11.54 -21.71 -8.60
CA ARG A 54 -12.71 -22.39 -8.11
C ARG A 54 -13.67 -22.41 -9.28
N GLY A 55 -13.90 -23.60 -9.84
CA GLY A 55 -14.76 -23.75 -11.01
C GLY A 55 -16.15 -23.18 -10.72
N PRO A 56 -17.00 -23.00 -11.75
CA PRO A 56 -18.35 -22.43 -11.61
C PRO A 56 -19.30 -23.20 -10.66
N HIS A 57 -18.85 -24.30 -10.04
CA HIS A 57 -19.58 -25.16 -9.11
C HIS A 57 -18.85 -25.45 -7.79
N ASP A 58 -17.80 -24.70 -7.44
CA ASP A 58 -17.11 -24.90 -6.17
C ASP A 58 -17.94 -24.41 -4.99
N VAL A 59 -18.54 -25.36 -4.27
CA VAL A 59 -19.29 -25.12 -3.05
C VAL A 59 -18.32 -25.00 -1.87
N ILE A 60 -18.37 -23.86 -1.17
CA ILE A 60 -17.62 -23.68 0.08
C ILE A 60 -18.26 -24.60 1.15
N PRO A 61 -17.51 -25.50 1.79
CA PRO A 61 -18.06 -26.42 2.78
C PRO A 61 -18.64 -25.66 3.97
N LEU A 62 -19.72 -26.20 4.55
CA LEU A 62 -20.47 -25.57 5.66
C LEU A 62 -19.56 -25.15 6.82
N MET A 63 -18.62 -26.02 7.21
CA MET A 63 -17.69 -25.73 8.32
C MET A 63 -16.74 -24.58 8.01
N GLU A 64 -16.37 -24.38 6.73
CA GLU A 64 -15.56 -23.22 6.33
C GLU A 64 -16.38 -21.93 6.41
N VAL A 65 -17.63 -21.95 5.93
CA VAL A 65 -18.54 -20.80 6.05
C VAL A 65 -18.76 -20.44 7.51
N TYR A 66 -19.09 -21.45 8.33
CA TYR A 66 -19.33 -21.30 9.76
C TYR A 66 -18.14 -20.68 10.48
N ASN A 67 -16.94 -21.26 10.33
CA ASN A 67 -15.73 -20.73 10.96
C ASN A 67 -15.40 -19.32 10.49
N LYS A 68 -15.63 -19.03 9.20
CA LYS A 68 -15.42 -17.70 8.63
C LYS A 68 -16.48 -16.69 9.03
N SER A 69 -17.66 -17.11 9.49
CA SER A 69 -18.76 -16.22 9.87
C SER A 69 -18.86 -15.96 11.37
N LEU A 70 -18.10 -16.67 12.21
CA LEU A 70 -18.07 -16.45 13.67
C LEU A 70 -17.80 -14.99 14.04
N CYS A 71 -18.41 -14.54 15.15
CA CYS A 71 -18.19 -13.23 15.75
C CYS A 71 -16.69 -13.06 16.11
N GLN A 72 -16.01 -12.17 15.39
CA GLN A 72 -14.60 -11.83 15.62
C GLN A 72 -14.32 -10.40 15.16
N PRO A 73 -13.24 -9.77 15.63
CA PRO A 73 -12.80 -8.47 15.11
C PRO A 73 -12.46 -8.57 13.62
N ARG A 74 -13.07 -7.69 12.82
CA ARG A 74 -12.87 -7.61 11.36
C ARG A 74 -12.68 -6.17 10.92
N GLU A 75 -11.87 -6.00 9.88
CA GLU A 75 -11.71 -4.72 9.22
C GLU A 75 -12.97 -4.35 8.44
N LEU A 76 -13.55 -3.20 8.78
CA LEU A 76 -14.73 -2.63 8.13
C LEU A 76 -14.41 -1.20 7.69
N LEU A 77 -14.96 -0.81 6.54
CA LEU A 77 -14.96 0.57 6.10
C LEU A 77 -16.08 1.32 6.82
N VAL A 78 -15.72 2.33 7.58
CA VAL A 78 -16.65 3.21 8.29
C VAL A 78 -16.53 4.62 7.72
N GLU A 79 -17.69 5.22 7.44
CA GLU A 79 -17.75 6.61 6.98
C GLU A 79 -17.52 7.56 8.15
N ILE A 80 -16.64 8.55 7.94
CA ILE A 80 -16.22 9.46 9.02
C ILE A 80 -17.38 10.35 9.47
N LEU A 81 -18.21 10.83 8.54
CA LEU A 81 -19.36 11.69 8.82
C LEU A 81 -20.41 11.01 9.71
N GLN A 82 -20.48 9.68 9.68
CA GLN A 82 -21.39 8.92 10.53
C GLN A 82 -20.91 8.86 11.99
N GLU A 83 -19.59 8.84 12.21
CA GLU A 83 -19.00 8.80 13.54
C GLU A 83 -18.87 10.21 14.15
N TYR A 84 -18.61 11.23 13.31
CA TYR A 84 -18.46 12.64 13.71
C TYR A 84 -19.48 13.54 12.99
N PRO A 85 -20.78 13.44 13.34
CA PRO A 85 -21.82 14.28 12.71
C PRO A 85 -21.69 15.76 13.04
N GLU A 86 -20.94 16.12 14.09
CA GLU A 86 -20.73 17.50 14.52
C GLU A 86 -19.78 18.29 13.58
N GLU A 87 -19.01 17.60 12.74
CA GLU A 87 -18.03 18.18 11.81
C GLU A 87 -18.63 18.44 10.41
N VAL A 88 -19.90 18.85 10.35
CA VAL A 88 -20.70 19.04 9.12
C VAL A 88 -20.13 20.04 8.10
N GLU A 89 -19.19 20.90 8.52
CA GLU A 89 -18.57 21.91 7.64
C GLU A 89 -17.36 21.37 6.85
N HIS A 90 -16.89 20.14 7.14
CA HIS A 90 -15.68 19.56 6.56
C HIS A 90 -15.98 18.32 5.73
N ILE A 91 -15.37 18.25 4.54
CA ILE A 91 -15.24 17.01 3.77
C ILE A 91 -13.95 16.34 4.21
N PHE A 92 -14.03 15.09 4.61
CA PHE A 92 -12.85 14.29 4.92
C PHE A 92 -12.29 13.59 3.69
N ILE A 93 -10.97 13.62 3.56
CA ILE A 93 -10.20 12.89 2.54
C ILE A 93 -9.19 12.00 3.28
N PRO A 94 -9.36 10.67 3.24
CA PRO A 94 -10.49 9.92 2.66
C PRO A 94 -11.79 10.11 3.45
N SER A 95 -12.95 9.91 2.81
CA SER A 95 -14.27 9.99 3.48
C SER A 95 -14.59 8.75 4.33
N CYS A 96 -13.89 7.64 4.08
CA CYS A 96 -14.02 6.38 4.79
C CYS A 96 -12.66 5.91 5.31
N VAL A 97 -12.65 5.31 6.50
CA VAL A 97 -11.46 4.72 7.12
C VAL A 97 -11.69 3.25 7.44
N VAL A 98 -10.61 2.47 7.46
CA VAL A 98 -10.65 1.05 7.84
C VAL A 98 -10.51 0.93 9.34
N LEU A 99 -11.56 0.51 10.04
CA LEU A 99 -11.55 0.25 11.48
C LEU A 99 -11.79 -1.22 11.73
N THR A 100 -11.19 -1.77 12.77
CA THR A 100 -11.59 -3.09 13.23
C THR A 100 -12.76 -2.97 14.18
N ARG A 101 -13.83 -3.70 13.87
CA ARG A 101 -15.05 -3.79 14.65
C ARG A 101 -15.45 -5.25 14.79
N CYS A 102 -16.13 -5.60 15.87
CA CYS A 102 -16.69 -6.95 16.02
C CYS A 102 -17.76 -7.17 14.95
N ALA A 103 -17.58 -8.20 14.12
CA ALA A 103 -18.55 -8.56 13.09
C ALA A 103 -18.60 -10.07 12.88
N GLY A 104 -19.78 -10.56 12.52
CA GLY A 104 -20.06 -11.98 12.35
C GLY A 104 -21.41 -12.35 12.99
N CYS A 105 -21.66 -13.65 13.06
CA CYS A 105 -22.86 -14.21 13.66
C CYS A 105 -22.52 -15.05 14.90
N CYS A 106 -23.42 -15.04 15.87
CA CYS A 106 -23.47 -15.99 16.97
C CYS A 106 -24.32 -17.20 16.58
N ASN A 107 -24.17 -18.31 17.31
CA ASN A 107 -24.99 -19.52 17.09
C ASN A 107 -26.43 -19.32 17.52
N ASP A 108 -26.63 -18.65 18.65
CA ASP A 108 -27.94 -18.37 19.21
C ASP A 108 -28.38 -16.97 18.79
N GLU A 109 -29.59 -16.86 18.26
CA GLU A 109 -30.22 -15.58 17.88
C GLU A 109 -30.45 -14.64 19.07
N MET A 110 -30.41 -15.18 20.30
CA MET A 110 -30.53 -14.42 21.53
C MET A 110 -29.20 -13.76 21.95
N LEU A 111 -28.09 -14.08 21.27
CA LEU A 111 -26.78 -13.50 21.50
C LEU A 111 -26.47 -12.46 20.41
N GLN A 112 -26.03 -11.28 20.84
CA GLN A 112 -25.52 -10.25 19.94
C GLN A 112 -24.00 -10.20 19.98
N CYS A 113 -23.37 -10.09 18.80
CA CYS A 113 -21.92 -9.88 18.69
C CYS A 113 -21.60 -8.47 19.17
N MET A 114 -21.10 -8.36 20.40
CA MET A 114 -20.75 -7.10 21.06
C MET A 114 -19.28 -7.12 21.50
N PRO A 115 -18.62 -5.97 21.49
CA PRO A 115 -17.23 -5.83 21.90
C PRO A 115 -17.03 -6.09 23.39
N THR A 116 -15.92 -6.74 23.73
CA THR A 116 -15.54 -7.02 25.12
C THR A 116 -14.56 -6.00 25.69
N SER A 117 -13.77 -5.38 24.83
CA SER A 117 -12.81 -4.32 25.16
C SER A 117 -12.86 -3.25 24.06
N THR A 118 -12.39 -2.04 24.34
CA THR A 118 -12.30 -0.95 23.36
C THR A 118 -11.03 -0.16 23.60
N TYR A 119 -10.45 0.38 22.53
CA TYR A 119 -9.31 1.30 22.63
C TYR A 119 -9.40 2.36 21.54
N ASN A 120 -8.72 3.48 21.72
CA ASN A 120 -8.76 4.58 20.75
C ASN A 120 -7.59 4.49 19.79
N ILE A 121 -7.84 4.74 18.51
CA ILE A 121 -6.80 4.90 17.49
C ILE A 121 -6.95 6.26 16.83
N THR A 122 -5.83 6.97 16.67
CA THR A 122 -5.80 8.25 15.98
C THR A 122 -5.35 8.04 14.55
N MET A 123 -6.16 8.49 13.59
CA MET A 123 -5.84 8.47 12.17
C MET A 123 -5.70 9.90 11.66
N GLU A 124 -4.76 10.10 10.75
CA GLU A 124 -4.58 11.38 10.07
C GLU A 124 -5.55 11.47 8.90
N VAL A 125 -6.35 12.54 8.87
CA VAL A 125 -7.34 12.78 7.83
C VAL A 125 -7.26 14.23 7.40
N SER A 126 -7.37 14.48 6.08
CA SER A 126 -7.37 15.84 5.54
C SER A 126 -8.81 16.36 5.46
N GLY A 127 -9.09 17.49 6.10
CA GLY A 127 -10.38 18.18 6.01
C GLY A 127 -10.36 19.32 4.98
N VAL A 128 -11.40 19.43 4.15
CA VAL A 128 -11.61 20.54 3.22
C VAL A 128 -12.97 21.20 3.48
N VAL A 129 -12.99 22.53 3.64
CA VAL A 129 -14.22 23.31 3.86
C VAL A 129 -14.73 23.88 2.53
N TYR A 130 -16.01 23.68 2.21
CA TYR A 130 -16.60 24.13 0.94
C TYR A 130 -16.69 25.67 0.78
N ASN A 131 -16.65 26.43 1.89
CA ASN A 131 -16.93 27.87 1.90
C ASN A 131 -15.70 28.79 2.03
N SER A 132 -14.47 28.26 1.98
CA SER A 132 -13.25 29.07 2.08
C SER A 132 -12.21 28.65 1.07
N ASN A 133 -11.76 29.64 0.28
CA ASN A 133 -10.60 29.53 -0.59
C ASN A 133 -9.38 29.09 0.24
N TRP A 134 -8.86 27.90 -0.07
CA TRP A 134 -7.52 27.38 0.25
C TRP A 134 -7.14 27.29 1.73
N PHE A 135 -7.69 26.33 2.48
CA PHE A 135 -6.97 25.72 3.60
C PHE A 135 -7.31 24.22 3.72
N CYS A 136 -6.33 23.36 3.44
CA CYS A 136 -6.36 21.96 3.91
C CYS A 136 -5.88 21.97 5.36
N ALA A 137 -6.80 21.84 6.32
CA ALA A 137 -6.45 21.63 7.71
C ALA A 137 -6.24 20.11 7.90
N GLY A 138 -5.00 19.69 8.09
CA GLY A 138 -4.69 18.33 8.53
C GLY A 138 -4.99 18.20 10.02
N GLY A 139 -5.91 17.31 10.38
CA GLY A 139 -6.29 17.01 11.76
C GLY A 139 -6.22 15.51 12.02
N GLY A 140 -5.98 15.12 13.28
CA GLY A 140 -6.08 13.72 13.70
C GLY A 140 -7.47 13.42 14.23
N LEU A 141 -8.17 12.45 13.66
CA LEU A 141 -9.46 11.93 14.17
C LEU A 141 -9.21 10.71 15.06
N THR A 142 -9.89 10.62 16.20
CA THR A 142 -9.65 9.55 17.20
C THR A 142 -10.81 8.57 17.27
N PHE A 143 -10.72 7.48 16.51
CA PHE A 143 -11.77 6.48 16.41
C PHE A 143 -11.74 5.49 17.57
N LEU A 144 -12.92 5.08 18.04
CA LEU A 144 -13.07 3.94 18.95
C LEU A 144 -12.90 2.64 18.15
N PHE A 145 -11.87 1.88 18.50
CA PHE A 145 -11.61 0.53 18.05
C PHE A 145 -12.29 -0.47 18.98
N TYR A 146 -12.82 -1.54 18.39
CA TYR A 146 -13.55 -2.60 19.08
C TYR A 146 -12.97 -3.97 18.70
N PRO A 147 -12.13 -4.62 19.54
CA PRO A 147 -11.80 -6.03 19.43
C PRO A 147 -13.00 -6.94 19.69
#